data_AF-A0A5K1BM76-F1
#
_entry.id   AF-A0A5K1BM76-F1
#
_cell.length_a   1.000
_cell.length_b   1.000
_cell.length_c   1.000
_cell.angle_alpha   90.00
_cell.angle_beta   90.00
_cell.angle_gamma   90.00
#
_symmetry.space_group_name_H-M   'P 1'
#
loop_
_entity.id
_entity.type
_entity.pdbx_description
1 polymer ?
#
loop_
_entity_poly.entity_id
_entity_poly.type
_entity_poly.pdbx_seq_one_letter_code
_entity_poly.pdbx_strand_id
1 'polypeptide(L)' 'IDVEQFEKVLRYIKSGIEHGATLEVGGERIGDKGYYIQPTIFTNVE' A
#
# COMPACT_ATOMS: atom_id res chain seq x y z
N ILE A 1 -10.59 -10.91 -5.78
CA ILE A 1 -9.26 -10.40 -5.39
C ILE A 1 -8.31 -11.59 -5.42
N ASP A 2 -7.26 -11.50 -6.21
CA ASP A 2 -6.23 -12.51 -6.38
C ASP A 2 -4.86 -11.94 -5.99
N VAL A 3 -3.82 -12.76 -6.09
CA VAL A 3 -2.44 -12.37 -5.76
C VAL A 3 -1.95 -11.20 -6.62
N GLU A 4 -2.39 -11.12 -7.88
CA GLU A 4 -1.97 -10.07 -8.80
C GLU A 4 -2.49 -8.70 -8.35
N GLN A 5 -3.77 -8.60 -7.98
CA GLN A 5 -4.32 -7.36 -7.43
C GLN A 5 -3.66 -6.98 -6.10
N PHE A 6 -3.40 -7.96 -5.23
CA PHE A 6 -2.73 -7.73 -3.95
C PHE A 6 -1.33 -7.14 -4.14
N GLU A 7 -0.51 -7.76 -4.99
CA GLU A 7 0.83 -7.25 -5.31
C GLU A 7 0.78 -5.89 -6.01
N LYS A 8 -0.21 -5.67 -6.89
CA LYS A 8 -0.41 -4.39 -7.57
C LYS A 8 -0.64 -3.26 -6.57
N VAL A 9 -1.48 -3.46 -5.55
CA VAL A 9 -1.72 -2.45 -4.51
C VAL A 9 -0.44 -2.17 -3.72
N LEU A 10 0.31 -3.21 -3.31
CA LEU A 10 1.60 -3.02 -2.62
C LEU A 10 2.61 -2.25 -3.47
N ARG A 11 2.66 -2.52 -4.78
CA ARG A 11 3.50 -1.75 -5.72
C ARG A 11 3.09 -0.28 -5.78
N TYR A 12 1.79 0.03 -5.78
CA TYR A 12 1.34 1.42 -5.76
C TYR A 12 1.68 2.15 -4.46
N ILE A 13 1.58 1.47 -3.32
CA ILE A 13 1.98 2.05 -2.02
C ILE A 13 3.47 2.38 -2.05
N LYS A 14 4.32 1.45 -2.49
CA LYS A 14 5.76 1.68 -2.65
C LYS A 14 6.06 2.83 -3.61
N SER A 15 5.36 2.87 -4.75
CA SER A 15 5.49 3.95 -5.72
C SER A 15 5.15 5.30 -5.10
N GLY A 16 4.07 5.43 -4.33
CA GLY A 16 3.71 6.70 -3.67
C GLY A 16 4.84 7.24 -2.80
N ILE A 17 5.45 6.37 -1.99
CA ILE A 17 6.60 6.72 -1.14
C ILE A 17 7.81 7.14 -1.99
N GLU A 18 8.12 6.40 -3.06
CA GLU A 18 9.24 6.71 -3.97
C GLU A 18 9.06 8.03 -4.71
N HIS A 19 7.81 8.44 -4.97
CA HIS A 19 7.48 9.72 -5.60
C HIS A 19 7.36 10.87 -4.59
N GLY A 20 7.74 10.65 -3.32
CA GLY A 20 7.80 11.71 -2.31
C GLY A 20 6.52 11.92 -1.50
N ALA A 21 5.47 11.13 -1.74
CA ALA A 21 4.29 11.16 -0.88
C ALA A 21 4.63 10.64 0.52
N THR A 22 4.02 11.25 1.54
CA THR A 22 4.20 10.86 2.93
C THR A 22 3.15 9.83 3.31
N LEU A 23 3.58 8.63 3.71
CA LEU A 23 2.69 7.58 4.22
C LEU A 23 2.41 7.84 5.70
N GLU A 24 1.23 8.36 6.02
CA GLU A 24 0.84 8.70 7.40
C GLU A 24 0.39 7.48 8.20
N VAL A 25 -0.32 6.57 7.54
CA VAL A 25 -0.97 5.42 8.19
C VAL A 25 -0.93 4.21 7.27
N GLY A 26 -0.60 3.05 7.86
CA GLY A 26 -0.77 1.74 7.25
C GLY A 26 0.23 1.45 6.14
N GLY A 27 -0.26 0.94 5.00
CA GLY A 27 0.56 0.63 3.83
C GLY A 27 1.17 -0.78 3.81
N GLU A 28 0.93 -1.59 4.84
CA GLU A 28 1.51 -2.93 4.96
C GLU A 28 0.45 -4.05 4.91
N ARG A 29 0.93 -5.28 4.72
CA ARG A 29 0.11 -6.50 4.80
C ARG A 29 -0.31 -6.78 6.25
N ILE A 30 -1.54 -7.24 6.44
CA ILE A 30 -2.01 -7.78 7.72
C ILE A 30 -1.90 -9.31 7.70
N GLY A 31 -1.04 -9.87 8.56
CA GLY A 31 -0.88 -11.32 8.74
C GLY A 31 -0.22 -12.04 7.55
N ASP A 32 -0.26 -13.38 7.56
CA ASP A 32 0.39 -14.24 6.58
C ASP A 32 -0.57 -14.93 5.61
N LYS A 33 -1.89 -14.91 5.89
CA LYS A 33 -2.93 -15.55 5.05
C LYS A 33 -3.88 -14.51 4.43
N GLY A 34 -4.36 -14.82 3.22
CA GLY A 34 -5.27 -13.96 2.46
C GLY A 34 -4.59 -12.74 1.83
N TYR A 35 -5.39 -11.74 1.48
CA TYR A 35 -5.00 -10.53 0.74
C TYR A 35 -5.44 -9.26 1.50
N TYR A 36 -4.96 -9.11 2.73
CA TYR A 36 -5.32 -8.01 3.62
C TYR A 36 -4.22 -6.97 3.67
N ILE A 37 -4.58 -5.71 3.43
CA ILE A 37 -3.69 -4.55 3.50
C ILE A 37 -4.28 -3.58 4.52
N GLN A 38 -3.42 -2.96 5.33
CA GLN A 38 -3.81 -1.93 6.27
C GLN A 38 -4.47 -0.74 5.54
N PRO A 39 -5.46 -0.07 6.15
CA PRO A 39 -5.94 1.21 5.65
C PRO A 39 -4.76 2.16 5.41
N THR A 40 -4.67 2.71 4.21
CA THR A 40 -3.48 3.45 3.76
C THR A 40 -3.86 4.90 3.51
N ILE A 41 -3.18 5.85 4.16
CA ILE A 41 -3.38 7.28 3.97
C ILE A 41 -2.07 7.92 3.55
N PHE A 42 -2.09 8.58 2.39
CA PHE A 42 -0.99 9.41 1.91
C PHE A 42 -1.33 10.90 2.08
N THR A 43 -0.34 11.68 2.48
CA THR A 43 -0.32 13.14 2.46
C THR A 43 0.83 13.62 1.55
N ASN A 44 0.88 14.91 1.24
CA ASN A 44 1.90 15.50 0.35
C ASN A 44 1.96 14.79 -1.02
N VAL A 45 0.79 14.56 -1.63
CA VAL A 45 0.66 13.96 -2.97
C VAL A 45 0.59 15.08 -4.00
N GLU A 46 1.40 15.00 -5.06
CA GLU A 46 1.38 15.89 -6.23
C GLU A 46 0.75 15.23 -7.46
#